data_AF-A0A849PNR8-F1
#
_entry.id   AF-A0A849PNR8-F1
#
_cell.length_a   1.000
_cell.length_b   1.000
_cell.length_c   1.000
_cell.angle_alpha   90.00
_cell.angle_beta   90.00
_cell.angle_gamma   90.00
#
_symmetry.space_group_name_H-M   'P 1'
#
loop_
_entity.id
_entity.type
_entity.pdbx_description
1 polymer ?
#
loop_
_entity_poly.entity_id
_entity_poly.type
_entity_poly.pdbx_seq_one_letter_code
_entity_poly.pdbx_strand_id
1 'polypeptide(L)' 'MTTESELKAHFKGETTEVGLYLAMSKQAEREGHHTAAMYFRQLAMDEAWHASEIAEILGMIGDTKANLEMMHKGETMA' A
#
# COMPACT_ATOMS: atom_id res chain seq x y z
N MET A 1 22.89 -4.72 7.70
CA MET A 1 22.35 -3.55 8.43
C MET A 1 21.61 -2.75 7.38
N THR A 2 20.28 -2.88 7.34
CA THR A 2 19.46 -2.18 6.34
C THR A 2 19.30 -0.73 6.77
N THR A 3 19.56 0.21 5.87
CA THR A 3 19.52 1.65 6.12
C THR A 3 18.07 2.17 6.12
N GLU A 4 17.80 3.28 6.80
CA GLU A 4 16.49 3.95 6.78
C GLU A 4 16.04 4.29 5.33
N SER A 5 16.98 4.64 4.46
CA SER A 5 16.73 4.88 3.04
C SER A 5 16.26 3.64 2.29
N GLU A 6 16.81 2.47 2.60
CA GLU A 6 16.38 1.20 1.99
C GLU A 6 14.96 0.85 2.45
N LEU A 7 14.64 1.00 3.73
CA LEU A 7 13.28 0.77 4.23
C LEU A 7 12.26 1.72 3.58
N LYS A 8 12.60 3.01 3.41
CA LYS A 8 11.74 3.95 2.68
C LYS A 8 11.56 3.58 1.21
N ALA A 9 12.61 3.08 0.57
CA ALA A 9 12.53 2.59 -0.80
C ALA A 9 11.64 1.34 -0.90
N HIS A 10 11.74 0.41 0.06
CA HIS A 10 10.88 -0.76 0.15
C HIS A 10 9.41 -0.35 0.35
N PHE A 11 9.10 0.50 1.33
CA PHE A 11 7.74 1.00 1.56
C PHE A 11 7.13 1.60 0.29
N LYS A 12 7.93 2.38 -0.46
CA LYS A 12 7.50 2.93 -1.75
C LYS A 12 7.25 1.86 -2.82
N GLY A 13 8.08 0.81 -2.86
CA GLY A 13 7.91 -0.33 -3.74
C GLY A 13 6.58 -1.05 -3.48
N GLU A 14 6.39 -1.52 -2.25
CA GLU A 14 5.18 -2.24 -1.82
C GLU A 14 3.90 -1.42 -2.11
N THR A 15 3.87 -0.14 -1.74
CA THR A 15 2.72 0.74 -2.01
C THR A 15 2.48 1.02 -3.50
N THR A 16 3.52 0.99 -4.33
CA THR A 16 3.39 1.07 -5.79
C THR A 16 2.73 -0.20 -6.33
N GLU A 17 3.13 -1.37 -5.83
CA GLU A 17 2.60 -2.67 -6.24
C GLU A 17 1.12 -2.83 -5.87
N VAL A 18 0.68 -2.36 -4.70
CA VAL A 18 -0.76 -2.28 -4.35
C VAL A 18 -1.56 -1.60 -5.45
N GLY A 19 -1.12 -0.42 -5.90
CA GLY A 19 -1.79 0.34 -6.95
C GLY A 19 -1.81 -0.39 -8.29
N LEU A 20 -0.67 -0.99 -8.67
CA LEU A 20 -0.54 -1.75 -9.91
C LEU A 20 -1.43 -3.00 -9.92
N TYR A 21 -1.44 -3.80 -8.86
CA TYR A 21 -2.24 -5.02 -8.77
C TYR A 21 -3.73 -4.72 -8.74
N LEU A 22 -4.17 -3.64 -8.09
CA LEU A 22 -5.56 -3.18 -8.20
C LEU A 22 -5.93 -2.74 -9.63
N ALA A 23 -5.01 -2.13 -10.37
CA ALA A 23 -5.23 -1.77 -11.77
C ALA A 23 -5.30 -3.02 -12.68
N MET A 24 -4.40 -3.99 -12.46
CA MET A 24 -4.43 -5.29 -13.14
C MET A 24 -5.72 -6.05 -12.85
N SER A 25 -6.19 -6.04 -11.60
CA SER A 25 -7.49 -6.63 -11.22
C SER A 25 -8.65 -6.02 -12.01
N LYS A 26 -8.71 -4.68 -12.09
CA LYS A 26 -9.74 -3.98 -12.89
C LYS A 26 -9.67 -4.34 -14.37
N GLN A 27 -8.47 -4.53 -14.92
CA GLN A 27 -8.30 -4.97 -16.29
C GLN A 27 -8.80 -6.40 -16.50
N ALA A 28 -8.44 -7.32 -15.61
CA ALA A 28 -8.89 -8.71 -15.66
C ALA A 28 -10.42 -8.84 -15.56
N GLU A 29 -11.10 -8.02 -14.75
CA GLU A 29 -12.58 -7.97 -14.72
C GLU A 29 -13.16 -7.53 -16.08
N ARG A 30 -12.58 -6.52 -16.73
CA ARG A 30 -13.04 -6.02 -18.05
C ARG A 30 -12.89 -7.07 -19.16
N GLU A 31 -11.90 -7.95 -19.02
CA GLU A 31 -11.64 -9.06 -19.95
C GLU A 31 -12.46 -10.32 -19.62
N GLY A 32 -13.22 -10.32 -18.51
CA GLY A 32 -14.01 -11.47 -18.06
C GLY A 32 -13.21 -12.54 -17.31
N HIS A 33 -11.99 -12.22 -16.87
CA HIS A 33 -11.11 -13.11 -16.12
C HIS A 33 -11.28 -12.95 -14.59
N HIS A 34 -12.47 -13.29 -14.07
CA HIS A 34 -12.84 -13.05 -12.67
C HIS A 34 -11.90 -13.70 -11.64
N THR A 35 -11.41 -14.92 -11.87
CA THR A 35 -10.46 -15.58 -10.95
C THR A 35 -9.13 -14.83 -10.89
N ALA A 36 -8.63 -14.35 -12.02
CA ALA A 36 -7.41 -13.55 -12.05
C ALA A 36 -7.62 -12.20 -11.34
N ALA A 37 -8.77 -11.56 -11.55
CA ALA A 37 -9.12 -10.33 -10.85
C ALA A 37 -9.19 -10.51 -9.32
N MET A 38 -9.76 -11.62 -8.84
CA MET A 38 -9.73 -11.98 -7.42
C MET A 38 -8.31 -12.19 -6.91
N TYR A 39 -7.48 -12.91 -7.68
CA TYR A 39 -6.09 -13.17 -7.31
C TYR A 39 -5.28 -11.87 -7.19
N PHE A 40 -5.40 -10.95 -8.16
CA PHE A 40 -4.73 -9.64 -8.09
C PHE A 40 -5.19 -8.78 -6.90
N ARG A 41 -6.46 -8.87 -6.49
CA ARG A 41 -6.92 -8.20 -5.26
C ARG A 41 -6.27 -8.79 -4.01
N GLN A 42 -6.09 -10.10 -3.96
CA GLN A 42 -5.39 -10.74 -2.85
C GLN A 42 -3.94 -10.29 -2.79
N LEU A 43 -3.22 -10.32 -3.93
CA LEU A 43 -1.84 -9.83 -4.00
C LEU A 43 -1.72 -8.37 -3.55
N ALA A 44 -2.65 -7.51 -3.98
CA ALA A 44 -2.65 -6.12 -3.52
C ALA A 44 -2.81 -5.99 -2.00
N MET A 45 -3.54 -6.89 -1.35
CA MET A 45 -3.65 -6.92 0.12
C MET A 45 -2.39 -7.47 0.77
N ASP A 46 -1.71 -8.44 0.15
CA ASP A 46 -0.46 -8.99 0.65
C ASP A 46 0.64 -7.90 0.65
N GLU A 47 0.80 -7.14 -0.42
CA GLU A 47 1.77 -6.01 -0.45
C GLU A 47 1.36 -4.87 0.47
N ALA A 48 0.05 -4.65 0.68
CA ALA A 48 -0.42 -3.67 1.67
C ALA A 48 0.01 -4.08 3.09
N TRP A 49 0.03 -5.38 3.40
CA TRP A 49 0.56 -5.87 4.67
C TRP A 49 2.07 -5.69 4.77
N HIS A 50 2.84 -6.03 3.74
CA HIS A 50 4.28 -5.75 3.71
C HIS A 50 4.59 -4.26 3.92
N ALA A 51 3.86 -3.36 3.23
CA ALA A 51 3.97 -1.92 3.41
C ALA A 51 3.66 -1.50 4.85
N SER A 52 2.63 -2.09 5.47
CA SER A 52 2.23 -1.76 6.85
C SER A 52 3.32 -2.10 7.86
N GLU A 53 3.96 -3.27 7.73
CA GLU A 53 5.06 -3.68 8.62
C GLU A 53 6.25 -2.72 8.50
N ILE A 54 6.59 -2.29 7.28
CA ILE A 54 7.67 -1.33 7.06
C ILE A 54 7.32 0.04 7.64
N ALA A 55 6.07 0.49 7.51
CA ALA A 55 5.61 1.75 8.08
C ALA A 55 5.72 1.76 9.61
N GLU A 56 5.43 0.64 10.27
CA GLU A 56 5.63 0.47 11.71
C GLU A 56 7.11 0.56 12.08
N ILE A 57 7.99 -0.14 11.35
CA ILE A 57 9.46 -0.12 11.59
C ILE A 57 10.03 1.29 11.41
N LEU A 58 9.55 2.04 10.41
CA LEU A 58 9.96 3.41 10.14
C LEU A 58 9.35 4.44 11.11
N GLY A 59 8.44 4.04 12.00
CA GLY A 59 7.75 4.94 12.93
C GLY A 59 6.84 5.94 12.22
N MET A 60 6.23 5.56 11.09
CA MET A 60 5.36 6.43 10.29
C MET A 60 3.95 6.60 10.87
N ILE A 61 3.64 5.90 11.96
CA ILE A 61 2.35 5.95 12.65
C ILE A 61 2.52 6.45 14.10
N GLY A 62 1.52 7.18 14.58
CA GLY A 62 1.36 7.56 15.98
C GLY A 62 0.12 6.91 16.60
N ASP A 63 -0.44 7.55 17.63
CA ASP A 63 -1.74 7.14 18.17
C ASP A 63 -2.89 7.42 17.17
N THR A 64 -4.08 6.88 17.45
CA THR A 64 -5.23 7.01 16.55
C THR A 64 -5.59 8.47 16.25
N LYS A 65 -5.48 9.37 17.23
CA LYS A 65 -5.83 10.78 17.03
C LYS A 65 -4.80 11.46 16.12
N ALA A 66 -3.51 11.26 16.39
CA ALA A 66 -2.43 11.78 15.56
C ALA A 66 -2.51 11.27 14.12
N ASN A 67 -2.84 9.99 13.92
CA ASN A 67 -3.00 9.40 12.59
C ASN A 67 -4.19 10.00 11.83
N LEU A 68 -5.32 10.26 12.51
CA LEU A 68 -6.48 10.93 11.92
C LEU A 68 -6.16 12.37 11.50
N GLU A 69 -5.45 13.12 12.34
CA GLU A 69 -5.03 14.49 12.02
C GLU A 69 -4.03 14.52 10.86
N MET A 70 -3.07 13.59 10.84
CA MET A 70 -2.12 13.42 9.74
C MET A 70 -2.84 13.11 8.41
N MET A 71 -3.76 12.15 8.41
CA MET A 71 -4.58 11.78 7.25
C MET A 71 -5.39 12.98 6.76
N HIS A 72 -6.12 13.65 7.66
CA HIS A 72 -6.95 14.79 7.30
C HIS A 72 -6.13 15.92 6.65
N LYS A 73 -4.98 16.25 7.23
CA LYS A 73 -4.08 17.26 6.68
C LYS A 73 -3.60 16.88 5.28
N GLY A 74 -3.24 15.62 5.06
CA GLY A 74 -2.83 15.11 3.74
C GLY A 74 -3.88 15.31 2.67
N GLU A 75 -5.14 14.98 2.98
CA GLU A 75 -6.28 15.10 2.05
C GLU A 75 -6.67 16.56 1.75
N THR A 76 -6.53 17.46 2.72
CA THR A 76 -6.90 18.89 2.52
C THR A 76 -5.83 19.74 1.81
N MET A 77 -4.61 19.21 1.69
CA MET A 77 -3.46 19.93 1.14
C MET A 77 -3.05 19.45 -0.25
N ALA A 78 -3.65 18.36 -0.75
CA ALA A 78 -3.43 17.77 -2.07
C ALA A 78 -4.38 18.39 -3.12
#